data_AF-A7SBT7-F1
#
_entry.id   AF-A7SBT7-F1
#
_cell.length_a   1.000
_cell.length_b   1.000
_cell.length_c   1.000
_cell.angle_alpha   90.00
_cell.angle_beta   90.00
_cell.angle_gamma   90.00
#
_symmetry.space_group_name_H-M   'P 1'
#
loop_
_entity.id
_entity.type
_entity.pdbx_description
1 polymer ?
#
loop_
_entity_poly.entity_id
_entity_poly.type
_entity_poly.pdbx_seq_one_letter_code
_entity_poly.pdbx_strand_id
1 'polypeptide(L)'
;MDEGWKRNGAGIPYNHKFGFGRLDAMRMVERAVRWTNVGKHRTCQGARHNVTRYIPSSGSLILNANTSACSGSSSEIRKLEHVQVVVTLKHRNRGDLVITLISPSGTRSELLTTRRNDQSKAGLKDWVFMTVHCWGEDPKGVWTLVITD
;
A
#
# COMPACT_ATOMS: atom_id res chain seq x y z
N MET A 1 13.05 -0.43 -12.81
CA MET A 1 13.52 0.93 -13.17
C MET A 1 12.84 1.90 -12.22
N ASP A 2 13.51 2.98 -11.81
CA ASP A 2 12.88 4.00 -10.96
C ASP A 2 11.82 4.74 -11.77
N GLU A 3 10.54 4.54 -11.44
CA GLU A 3 9.43 5.21 -12.14
C GLU A 3 9.33 6.71 -11.80
N GLY A 4 10.21 7.22 -10.93
CA GLY A 4 10.30 8.65 -10.63
C GLY A 4 9.12 9.16 -9.83
N TRP A 5 8.82 10.45 -10.00
CA TRP A 5 7.72 11.11 -9.30
C TRP A 5 6.38 10.79 -9.97
N LYS A 6 5.40 10.41 -9.15
CA LYS A 6 4.03 10.14 -9.57
C LYS A 6 3.07 11.03 -8.78
N ARG A 7 1.82 11.12 -9.24
CA ARG A 7 0.72 11.68 -8.45
C ARG A 7 -0.21 10.56 -8.04
N ASN A 8 -0.66 10.59 -6.79
CA ASN A 8 -1.65 9.65 -6.28
C ASN A 8 -3.08 10.08 -6.69
N GLY A 9 -4.09 9.30 -6.33
CA GLY A 9 -5.50 9.57 -6.64
C GLY A 9 -6.05 10.84 -5.98
N ALA A 10 -5.39 11.35 -4.94
CA ALA A 10 -5.70 12.63 -4.30
C ALA A 10 -4.89 13.81 -4.90
N GLY A 11 -4.12 13.57 -5.96
CA GLY A 11 -3.30 14.57 -6.65
C GLY A 11 -1.98 14.91 -5.95
N ILE A 12 -1.60 14.18 -4.89
CA ILE A 12 -0.38 14.42 -4.12
C ILE A 12 0.82 13.78 -4.82
N PRO A 13 1.91 14.53 -5.10
CA PRO A 13 3.14 13.96 -5.64
C PRO A 13 3.82 13.04 -4.64
N TYR A 14 4.22 11.84 -5.07
CA TYR A 14 5.00 10.91 -4.26
C TYR A 14 6.10 10.23 -5.09
N ASN A 15 7.12 9.75 -4.39
CA ASN A 15 8.16 8.90 -4.94
C ASN A 15 8.56 7.85 -3.89
N HIS A 16 8.87 6.63 -4.32
CA HIS A 16 9.20 5.55 -3.40
C HIS A 16 10.46 5.81 -2.55
N LYS A 17 11.46 6.51 -3.11
CA LYS A 17 12.72 6.84 -2.43
C LYS A 17 12.62 8.11 -1.59
N PHE A 18 11.84 9.09 -2.03
CA PHE A 18 11.78 10.42 -1.41
C PHE A 18 10.48 10.70 -0.65
N GLY A 19 9.54 9.75 -0.61
CA GLY A 19 8.22 9.95 -0.02
C GLY A 19 7.48 11.11 -0.69
N PHE A 20 6.94 12.01 0.11
CA PHE A 20 6.30 13.26 -0.36
C PHE A 20 7.29 14.40 -0.62
N GLY A 21 8.59 14.15 -0.48
CA GLY A 21 9.65 15.10 -0.77
C GLY A 21 10.46 15.52 0.44
N ARG A 22 11.30 16.53 0.23
CA ARG A 22 12.17 17.08 1.26
C ARG A 22 11.37 17.90 2.26
N LEU A 23 11.67 17.73 3.55
CA LEU A 23 11.10 18.57 4.61
C LEU A 23 11.54 20.03 4.46
N ASP A 24 10.63 20.93 4.77
CA ASP A 24 10.85 22.38 4.81
C ASP A 24 10.34 22.89 6.16
N ALA A 25 11.27 23.19 7.07
CA ALA A 25 10.95 23.54 8.45
C ALA A 25 10.07 24.81 8.54
N MET A 26 10.34 25.82 7.71
CA MET A 26 9.56 27.05 7.69
C MET A 26 8.12 26.76 7.26
N ARG A 27 7.93 26.05 6.14
CA ARG A 27 6.59 25.71 5.64
C ARG A 27 5.82 24.81 6.61
N MET A 28 6.51 23.91 7.32
CA MET A 28 5.88 23.06 8.33
C MET A 28 5.33 23.89 9.50
N VAL A 29 6.11 24.84 10.03
CA VAL A 29 5.68 25.71 11.14
C VAL A 29 4.54 26.63 10.69
N GLU A 30 4.67 27.26 9.52
CA GLU A 30 3.60 28.09 8.93
C GLU A 30 2.29 27.32 8.77
N ARG A 31 2.37 26.05 8.34
CA ARG A 31 1.21 25.17 8.22
C ARG A 31 0.65 24.78 9.58
N ALA A 32 1.49 24.50 10.57
CA ALA A 32 1.10 24.09 11.91
C ALA A 32 0.28 25.18 12.63
N VAL A 33 0.64 26.45 12.48
CA VAL A 33 -0.10 27.58 13.10
C VAL A 33 -1.56 27.66 12.64
N ARG A 34 -1.84 27.25 11.39
CA ARG A 34 -3.18 27.28 10.79
C ARG A 34 -3.82 25.90 10.73
N TRP A 35 -3.20 24.90 11.35
CA TRP A 35 -3.64 23.51 11.25
C TRP A 35 -4.88 23.29 12.12
N THR A 36 -5.92 22.74 11.51
CA THR A 36 -7.06 22.19 12.26
C THR A 36 -6.79 20.72 12.52
N ASN A 37 -6.83 20.31 13.79
CA ASN A 37 -6.64 18.91 14.16
C ASN A 37 -7.64 18.01 13.41
N VAL A 38 -7.13 16.88 12.93
CA VAL A 38 -7.94 15.88 12.26
C VAL A 38 -8.88 15.19 13.25
N GLY A 39 -9.92 14.55 12.73
CA GLY A 39 -10.81 13.72 13.53
C GLY A 39 -10.10 12.50 14.13
N LYS A 40 -10.82 11.76 14.98
CA LYS A 40 -10.30 10.52 15.57
C LYS A 40 -9.89 9.53 14.47
N HIS A 41 -8.69 8.97 14.60
CA HIS A 41 -8.21 7.88 13.75
C HIS A 41 -9.20 6.70 13.75
N ARG A 42 -9.41 6.11 12.57
CA ARG A 42 -10.29 4.96 12.36
C ARG A 42 -9.54 3.86 11.65
N THR A 43 -9.85 2.62 12.01
CA THR A 43 -9.32 1.44 11.34
C THR A 43 -10.48 0.69 10.69
N CYS A 44 -10.39 0.45 9.39
CA CYS A 44 -11.28 -0.42 8.66
C CYS A 44 -10.52 -1.64 8.18
N GLN A 45 -11.01 -2.84 8.50
CA GLN A 45 -10.47 -4.06 7.94
C GLN A 45 -11.09 -4.29 6.56
N GLY A 46 -10.25 -4.28 5.52
CA GLY A 46 -10.67 -4.58 4.15
C GLY A 46 -10.94 -6.06 3.92
N ALA A 47 -11.08 -6.44 2.64
CA ALA A 47 -11.30 -7.83 2.26
C ALA A 47 -10.09 -8.72 2.61
N ARG A 48 -10.39 -9.97 2.99
CA ARG A 48 -9.41 -10.99 3.37
C ARG A 48 -9.51 -12.16 2.40
N HIS A 49 -8.39 -12.56 1.81
CA HIS A 49 -8.31 -13.78 1.00
C HIS A 49 -7.90 -14.95 1.89
N ASN A 50 -8.83 -15.87 2.15
CA ASN A 50 -8.57 -17.07 2.97
C ASN A 50 -8.25 -18.32 2.14
N VAL A 51 -8.36 -18.24 0.82
CA VAL A 51 -8.07 -19.35 -0.09
C VAL A 51 -6.63 -19.27 -0.54
N THR A 52 -5.88 -20.35 -0.34
CA THR A 52 -4.50 -20.48 -0.83
C THR A 52 -4.47 -20.37 -2.35
N ARG A 53 -3.54 -19.54 -2.86
CA ARG A 53 -3.27 -19.37 -4.29
C ARG A 53 -1.80 -19.64 -4.57
N TYR A 54 -1.50 -20.13 -5.76
CA TYR A 54 -0.15 -20.35 -6.23
C TYR A 54 0.38 -19.09 -6.92
N ILE A 55 1.63 -18.75 -6.65
CA ILE A 55 2.37 -17.74 -7.41
C ILE A 55 2.89 -18.46 -8.67
N PRO A 56 2.48 -18.06 -9.88
CA PRO A 56 2.92 -18.73 -11.10
C PRO A 56 4.41 -18.44 -11.36
N SER A 57 5.13 -19.41 -11.92
CA SER A 57 6.55 -19.26 -12.30
C SER A 57 6.79 -18.30 -13.47
N SER A 58 5.73 -17.89 -14.16
CA SER A 58 5.74 -16.85 -15.20
C SER A 58 4.43 -16.04 -15.12
N GLY A 59 4.52 -14.74 -15.39
CA GLY A 59 3.37 -13.84 -15.25
C GLY A 59 3.21 -13.35 -13.80
N SER A 60 1.97 -13.17 -13.34
CA SER A 60 1.73 -12.65 -11.98
C SER A 60 0.45 -13.24 -11.39
N LEU A 61 0.48 -13.46 -10.07
CA LEU A 61 -0.73 -13.71 -9.30
C LEU A 61 -1.41 -12.36 -9.03
N ILE A 62 -2.65 -12.21 -9.47
CA ILE A 62 -3.47 -11.01 -9.28
C ILE A 62 -4.62 -11.34 -8.33
N LEU A 63 -4.70 -10.61 -7.22
CA LEU A 63 -5.78 -10.73 -6.23
C LEU A 63 -6.55 -9.43 -6.17
N ASN A 64 -7.85 -9.49 -6.47
CA ASN A 64 -8.74 -8.34 -6.40
C ASN A 64 -9.61 -8.42 -5.14
N ALA A 65 -9.68 -7.30 -4.43
CA ALA A 65 -10.34 -7.14 -3.15
C ALA A 65 -11.25 -5.90 -3.20
N ASN A 66 -12.56 -6.10 -3.35
CA ASN A 66 -13.52 -5.00 -3.29
C ASN A 66 -13.87 -4.69 -1.83
N THR A 67 -13.85 -3.43 -1.45
CA THR A 67 -14.20 -2.98 -0.09
C THR A 67 -15.18 -1.81 -0.12
N SER A 68 -16.11 -1.80 0.83
CA SER A 68 -16.97 -0.65 1.10
C SER A 68 -16.29 0.42 1.96
N ALA A 69 -15.03 0.21 2.36
CA ALA A 69 -14.32 1.06 3.32
C ALA A 69 -15.09 1.27 4.63
N CYS A 70 -15.81 0.22 5.07
CA CYS A 70 -16.65 0.24 6.27
C CYS A 70 -17.75 1.32 6.23
N SER A 71 -18.20 1.70 5.02
CA SER A 71 -19.28 2.67 4.77
C SER A 71 -20.50 2.41 5.66
N GLY A 72 -21.00 3.46 6.32
CA GLY A 72 -22.17 3.38 7.20
C GLY A 72 -21.88 2.92 8.63
N SER A 73 -20.62 2.70 8.99
CA SER A 73 -20.21 2.33 10.35
C SER A 73 -19.34 3.39 11.02
N SER A 74 -19.10 3.25 12.32
CA SER A 74 -18.15 4.11 13.07
C SER A 74 -16.71 4.02 12.57
N SER A 75 -16.37 2.96 11.82
CA SER A 75 -15.06 2.73 11.20
C SER A 75 -14.98 3.18 9.75
N GLU A 76 -15.98 3.89 9.22
CA GLU A 76 -15.97 4.39 7.84
C GLU A 76 -14.75 5.29 7.58
N ILE A 77 -14.01 5.00 6.51
CA ILE A 77 -12.86 5.77 6.04
C ILE A 77 -13.20 6.37 4.67
N ARG A 78 -13.14 7.70 4.57
CA ARG A 78 -13.33 8.46 3.31
C ARG A 78 -12.05 9.06 2.75
N LYS A 79 -11.01 9.18 3.59
CA LYS A 79 -9.69 9.69 3.24
C LYS A 79 -8.67 8.84 3.96
N LEU A 80 -7.78 8.22 3.19
CA LEU A 80 -6.74 7.36 3.73
C LEU A 80 -5.61 8.12 4.39
N GLU A 81 -4.97 7.48 5.36
CA GLU A 81 -3.70 7.87 5.95
C GLU A 81 -2.66 6.77 5.65
N HIS A 82 -2.81 5.61 6.28
CA HIS A 82 -1.96 4.45 6.08
C HIS A 82 -2.78 3.27 5.52
N VAL A 83 -2.14 2.46 4.65
CA VAL A 83 -2.70 1.20 4.18
C VAL A 83 -1.75 0.07 4.53
N GLN A 84 -2.28 -1.00 5.13
CA GLN A 84 -1.50 -2.18 5.48
C GLN A 84 -1.98 -3.39 4.69
N VAL A 85 -1.03 -4.21 4.23
CA VAL A 85 -1.29 -5.50 3.60
C VAL A 85 -0.57 -6.57 4.40
N VAL A 86 -1.35 -7.46 5.02
CA VAL A 86 -0.84 -8.58 5.78
C VAL A 86 -0.76 -9.80 4.88
N VAL A 87 0.42 -10.37 4.72
CA VAL A 87 0.64 -11.53 3.86
C VAL A 87 1.27 -12.69 4.61
N THR A 88 0.77 -13.89 4.28
CA THR A 88 1.42 -15.16 4.61
C THR A 88 1.62 -15.91 3.31
N LEU A 89 2.88 -16.15 2.94
CA LEU A 89 3.26 -16.83 1.70
C LEU A 89 4.50 -17.70 1.91
N LYS A 90 4.61 -18.75 1.11
CA LYS A 90 5.80 -19.60 1.01
C LYS A 90 6.42 -19.41 -0.37
N HIS A 91 7.75 -19.39 -0.43
CA HIS A 91 8.45 -19.24 -1.70
C HIS A 91 9.82 -19.92 -1.64
N ARG A 92 10.28 -20.45 -2.77
CA ARG A 92 11.59 -21.15 -2.90
C ARG A 92 12.78 -20.20 -2.75
N ASN A 93 12.58 -18.93 -3.09
CA ASN A 93 13.58 -17.88 -3.01
C ASN A 93 12.88 -16.54 -2.77
N ARG A 94 12.83 -16.07 -1.52
CA ARG A 94 12.02 -14.90 -1.14
C ARG A 94 12.50 -13.60 -1.81
N GLY A 95 13.76 -13.52 -2.22
CA GLY A 95 14.34 -12.35 -2.88
C GLY A 95 13.84 -12.12 -4.29
N ASP A 96 13.29 -13.13 -4.95
CA ASP A 96 12.75 -13.01 -6.32
C ASP A 96 11.42 -12.24 -6.32
N LEU A 97 10.66 -12.37 -5.24
CA LEU A 97 9.31 -11.82 -5.13
C LEU A 97 9.25 -10.29 -5.27
N VAL A 98 8.31 -9.84 -6.10
CA VAL A 98 7.84 -8.46 -6.16
C VAL A 98 6.37 -8.43 -5.74
N ILE A 99 6.02 -7.49 -4.84
CA ILE A 99 4.64 -7.31 -4.37
C ILE A 99 4.24 -5.85 -4.61
N THR A 100 3.19 -5.64 -5.41
CA THR A 100 2.62 -4.32 -5.69
C THR A 100 1.17 -4.27 -5.27
N LEU A 101 0.79 -3.21 -4.56
CA LEU A 101 -0.60 -2.86 -4.26
C LEU A 101 -1.06 -1.73 -5.19
N ILE A 102 -2.28 -1.83 -5.70
CA ILE A 102 -2.93 -0.81 -6.51
C ILE A 102 -4.22 -0.37 -5.81
N SER A 103 -4.36 0.93 -5.57
CA SER A 103 -5.57 1.51 -4.98
C SER A 103 -6.72 1.58 -6.00
N PRO A 104 -7.98 1.78 -5.56
CA PRO A 104 -9.12 2.00 -6.45
C PRO A 104 -8.93 3.18 -7.39
N SER A 105 -8.18 4.20 -6.98
CA SER A 105 -7.84 5.36 -7.80
C SER A 105 -6.63 5.14 -8.71
N GLY A 106 -6.03 3.95 -8.72
CA GLY A 106 -4.91 3.57 -9.59
C GLY A 106 -3.51 3.82 -9.02
N THR A 107 -3.40 4.25 -7.77
CA THR A 107 -2.09 4.50 -7.15
C THR A 107 -1.34 3.20 -6.90
N ARG A 108 -0.17 3.05 -7.53
CA ARG A 108 0.70 1.89 -7.39
C ARG A 108 1.71 2.07 -6.26
N SER A 109 1.69 1.15 -5.29
CA SER A 109 2.65 1.06 -4.20
C SER A 109 3.44 -0.24 -4.30
N GLU A 110 4.74 -0.13 -4.56
CA GLU A 110 5.67 -1.26 -4.48
C GLU A 110 5.96 -1.55 -3.01
N LEU A 111 5.42 -2.66 -2.50
CA LEU A 111 5.52 -3.08 -1.11
C LEU A 111 6.76 -3.93 -0.85
N LEU A 112 7.17 -4.69 -1.87
CA LEU A 112 8.37 -5.52 -1.85
C LEU A 112 9.01 -5.46 -3.25
N THR A 113 10.30 -5.17 -3.27
CA THR A 113 11.15 -5.25 -4.47
C THR A 113 11.97 -6.53 -4.49
N THR A 114 12.48 -6.87 -5.68
CA THR A 114 13.50 -7.90 -5.82
C THR A 114 14.72 -7.57 -4.97
N ARG A 115 15.15 -8.53 -4.15
CA ARG A 115 16.31 -8.41 -3.26
C ARG A 115 17.29 -9.53 -3.60
N ARG A 116 18.23 -9.24 -4.50
CA ARG A 116 19.19 -10.20 -5.08
C ARG A 116 19.98 -11.04 -4.07
N ASN A 117 20.16 -10.52 -2.86
CA ASN A 117 20.92 -11.19 -1.80
C ASN A 117 20.03 -11.99 -0.82
N ASP A 118 18.70 -11.93 -0.94
CA ASP A 118 17.78 -12.68 -0.08
C ASP A 118 17.42 -14.03 -0.69
N GLN A 119 18.23 -15.05 -0.43
CA GLN A 119 18.01 -16.42 -0.91
C GLN A 119 17.13 -17.27 0.04
N SER A 120 16.39 -16.63 0.95
CA SER A 120 15.66 -17.34 2.00
C SER A 120 14.48 -18.17 1.47
N LYS A 121 14.33 -19.39 2.00
CA LYS A 121 13.18 -20.29 1.78
C LYS A 121 12.06 -20.13 2.82
N ALA A 122 12.23 -19.23 3.79
CA ALA A 122 11.29 -19.09 4.90
C ALA A 122 9.95 -18.43 4.49
N GLY A 123 9.90 -17.77 3.33
CA GLY A 123 8.73 -17.01 2.90
C GLY A 123 8.43 -15.82 3.82
N LEU A 124 7.15 -15.46 3.93
CA LEU A 124 6.63 -14.45 4.84
C LEU A 124 5.49 -15.05 5.66
N LYS A 125 5.45 -14.75 6.95
CA LYS A 125 4.38 -15.20 7.85
C LYS A 125 3.84 -13.99 8.59
N ASP A 126 2.55 -13.73 8.42
CA ASP A 126 1.81 -12.61 9.01
C ASP A 126 2.57 -11.28 8.87
N TRP A 127 3.25 -11.12 7.72
CA TRP A 127 4.12 -9.99 7.47
C TRP A 127 3.28 -8.79 7.05
N VAL A 128 3.47 -7.66 7.72
CA VAL A 128 2.73 -6.43 7.47
C VAL A 128 3.55 -5.52 6.59
N PHE A 129 3.13 -5.36 5.34
CA PHE A 129 3.58 -4.27 4.49
C PHE A 129 2.72 -3.03 4.72
N MET A 130 3.29 -1.84 4.53
CA MET A 130 2.59 -0.58 4.70
C MET A 130 2.94 0.41 3.58
N THR A 131 1.97 1.20 3.13
CA THR A 131 2.20 2.33 2.23
C THR A 131 1.46 3.59 2.71
N VAL A 132 2.11 4.74 2.50
CA VAL A 132 1.50 6.07 2.62
C VAL A 132 1.21 6.71 1.27
N HIS A 133 1.53 6.06 0.14
CA HIS A 133 1.36 6.67 -1.18
C HIS A 133 -0.10 7.02 -1.50
N CYS A 134 -1.06 6.30 -0.91
CA CYS A 134 -2.49 6.52 -1.11
C CYS A 134 -3.09 7.56 -0.15
N TRP A 135 -2.26 8.35 0.56
CA TRP A 135 -2.74 9.35 1.53
C TRP A 135 -3.73 10.32 0.87
N GLY A 136 -4.88 10.51 1.52
CA GLY A 136 -5.95 11.39 1.08
C GLY A 136 -6.93 10.79 0.07
N GLU A 137 -6.69 9.58 -0.46
CA GLU A 137 -7.61 8.90 -1.38
C GLU A 137 -8.85 8.36 -0.68
N ASP A 138 -9.95 8.24 -1.42
CA ASP A 138 -11.11 7.44 -1.01
C ASP A 138 -10.77 5.94 -1.20
N PRO A 139 -10.74 5.12 -0.14
CA PRO A 139 -10.38 3.71 -0.24
C PRO A 139 -11.49 2.82 -0.79
N LYS A 140 -12.69 3.33 -1.06
CA LYS A 140 -13.82 2.53 -1.54
C LYS A 140 -13.58 2.02 -2.96
N GLY A 141 -13.86 0.74 -3.17
CA GLY A 141 -13.73 0.09 -4.48
C GLY A 141 -12.74 -1.07 -4.48
N VAL A 142 -12.23 -1.38 -5.67
CA VAL A 142 -11.38 -2.57 -5.89
C VAL A 142 -9.92 -2.22 -5.65
N TRP A 143 -9.33 -2.89 -4.68
CA TRP A 143 -7.88 -2.96 -4.49
C TRP A 143 -7.31 -4.16 -5.23
N THR A 144 -6.14 -4.00 -5.83
CA THR A 144 -5.46 -5.09 -6.55
C THR A 144 -4.09 -5.34 -5.95
N LEU A 145 -3.83 -6.57 -5.49
CA LEU A 145 -2.51 -7.03 -5.10
C LEU A 145 -1.92 -7.87 -6.24
N VAL A 146 -0.73 -7.49 -6.71
CA VAL A 146 0.02 -8.18 -7.75
C VAL A 146 1.28 -8.78 -7.14
N ILE A 147 1.47 -10.07 -7.31
CA ILE A 147 2.64 -10.81 -6.83
C ILE A 147 3.31 -11.50 -8.01
N THR A 148 4.61 -11.28 -8.17
CA THR A 148 5.44 -11.80 -9.27
C THR A 148 6.64 -12.54 -8.68
N ASP A 149 7.02 -13.69 -9.28
CA ASP A 149 8.30 -14.39 -9.09
C ASP A 149 9.34 -13.83 -10.08
#